data_AF-A0A9E3QFR7-F1
#
_entry.id   AF-A0A9E3QFR7-F1
#
_cell.length_a   1.000
_cell.length_b   1.000
_cell.length_c   1.000
_cell.angle_alpha   90.00
_cell.angle_beta   90.00
_cell.angle_gamma   90.00
#
_symmetry.space_group_name_H-M   'P 1'
#
loop_
_entity.id
_entity.type
_entity.pdbx_description
1 polymer ?
#
loop_
_entity_poly.entity_id
_entity_poly.type
_entity_poly.pdbx_seq_one_letter_code
_entity_poly.pdbx_strand_id
1 'polypeptide(L)' 'LEPEWEGHVTLEFSNTTPLPAKIYANEGVAQMLFLESDEVCETSYRDRGGKYQGQRGVTLPKT' A
#
# COMPACT_ATOMS: atom_id res chain seq x y z
N LEU A 1 -2.37 5.91 -2.87
CA LEU A 1 -1.17 5.36 -3.53
C LEU A 1 -0.62 6.45 -4.43
N GLU A 2 0.71 6.56 -4.53
CA GLU A 2 1.31 7.56 -5.41
C GLU A 2 1.11 7.17 -6.89
N PRO A 3 1.01 8.14 -7.81
CA PRO A 3 0.83 7.87 -9.24
C PRO A 3 1.84 6.86 -9.78
N GLU A 4 1.34 5.93 -10.61
CA GLU A 4 2.10 4.85 -11.26
C GLU A 4 2.79 3.85 -10.33
N TRP A 5 2.49 3.87 -9.03
CA TRP A 5 2.88 2.77 -8.13
C TRP A 5 2.23 1.46 -8.57
N GLU A 6 3.01 0.36 -8.58
CA GLU A 6 2.52 -0.99 -8.89
C GLU A 6 3.00 -1.97 -7.81
N GLY A 7 2.13 -2.90 -7.37
CA GLY A 7 2.50 -4.00 -6.49
C GLY A 7 1.35 -4.51 -5.61
N HIS A 8 1.68 -5.39 -4.67
CA HIS A 8 0.80 -5.73 -3.55
C HIS A 8 0.96 -4.71 -2.42
N VAL A 9 -0.13 -4.22 -1.85
CA VAL A 9 -0.07 -3.26 -0.73
C VAL A 9 0.34 -3.99 0.55
N THR A 10 1.37 -3.50 1.24
CA THR A 10 1.68 -3.93 2.61
C THR A 10 0.73 -3.24 3.58
N LEU A 11 -0.02 -4.01 4.37
CA LEU A 11 -0.88 -3.50 5.44
C LEU A 11 -0.22 -3.72 6.79
N GLU A 12 -0.22 -2.69 7.64
CA GLU A 12 0.18 -2.79 9.04
C GLU A 12 -1.07 -2.88 9.92
N PHE A 13 -1.14 -3.92 10.75
CA PHE A 13 -2.24 -4.12 11.68
C PHE A 13 -1.77 -3.91 13.12
N SER A 14 -2.53 -3.11 13.87
CA SER A 14 -2.35 -2.92 15.30
C SER A 14 -3.66 -3.22 16.03
N ASN A 15 -3.60 -4.09 17.02
CA ASN A 15 -4.75 -4.37 17.89
C ASN A 15 -4.64 -3.51 19.15
N THR A 16 -5.50 -2.51 19.27
CA THR A 16 -5.54 -1.57 20.40
C THR A 16 -6.47 -2.03 21.54
N THR A 17 -7.01 -3.25 21.45
CA THR A 17 -7.90 -3.83 22.46
C THR A 17 -7.18 -4.92 23.27
N PRO A 18 -7.64 -5.23 24.51
CA PRO A 18 -7.06 -6.32 25.30
C PRO A 18 -7.50 -7.72 24.83
N LEU A 19 -8.40 -7.83 23.85
CA LEU A 19 -8.92 -9.09 23.35
C LEU A 19 -8.19 -9.51 22.07
N PRO A 20 -7.96 -10.82 21.84
CA PRO A 20 -7.38 -11.29 20.59
C PRO A 20 -8.26 -10.94 19.38
N ALA A 21 -7.65 -10.42 18.32
CA ALA A 21 -8.27 -10.23 17.02
C ALA A 21 -7.79 -11.33 16.05
N LYS A 22 -8.73 -11.98 15.34
CA LYS A 22 -8.42 -12.95 14.29
C LYS A 22 -8.63 -12.27 12.94
N ILE A 23 -7.65 -12.41 12.06
CA ILE A 23 -7.70 -11.93 10.68
C ILE A 23 -7.60 -13.15 9.75
N TYR A 24 -8.49 -13.25 8.78
CA TYR A 24 -8.60 -14.38 7.84
C TYR A 24 -8.24 -13.95 6.42
N ALA A 25 -7.61 -14.86 5.69
CA ALA A 25 -7.35 -14.65 4.27
C ALA A 25 -8.65 -14.44 3.49
N ASN A 26 -8.64 -13.48 2.56
CA ASN A 26 -9.78 -13.07 1.73
C ASN A 26 -10.94 -12.39 2.47
N GLU A 27 -10.80 -12.05 3.76
CA GLU A 27 -11.78 -11.16 4.39
C GLU A 27 -11.56 -9.72 3.92
N GLY A 28 -12.63 -8.94 3.83
CA GLY A 28 -12.52 -7.51 3.52
C GLY A 28 -11.97 -6.75 4.73
N VAL A 29 -10.76 -6.20 4.61
CA VAL A 29 -10.08 -5.45 5.69
C VAL A 29 -9.85 -3.97 5.38
N ALA A 30 -9.92 -3.57 4.11
CA ALA A 30 -9.69 -2.21 3.65
C ALA A 30 -10.40 -1.96 2.32
N GLN A 31 -10.56 -0.69 1.98
CA GLN A 31 -11.08 -0.23 0.69
C GLN A 31 -10.13 0.82 0.11
N MET A 32 -10.05 0.85 -1.22
CA MET A 32 -9.29 1.87 -1.94
C MET A 32 -10.25 2.94 -2.47
N LEU A 33 -9.92 4.20 -2.20
CA LEU A 33 -10.54 5.34 -2.85
C LEU A 33 -9.51 5.93 -3.82
N PHE A 34 -9.91 6.09 -5.08
CA PHE A 34 -9.08 6.70 -6.10
C PHE A 34 -9.52 8.15 -6.25
N LEU A 35 -8.55 9.06 -6.16
CA LEU A 35 -8.75 10.50 -6.33
C LEU A 35 -8.00 10.92 -7.59
N GLU A 36 -8.68 11.68 -8.44
CA GLU A 36 -8.10 12.25 -9.65
C GLU A 36 -7.34 13.54 -9.31
N SER A 37 -6.21 13.75 -10.01
CA SER A 37 -5.45 14.98 -9.98
C SER A 37 -5.94 15.91 -11.09
N ASP A 38 -5.89 17.22 -10.87
CA ASP A 38 -6.16 18.23 -11.89
C ASP A 38 -5.02 18.35 -12.93
N GLU A 39 -3.80 17.97 -12.54
CA GLU A 39 -2.62 17.98 -13.40
C GLU A 39 -1.87 16.63 -13.41
N VAL A 40 -1.08 16.40 -14.46
CA VAL A 40 -0.16 15.26 -14.56
C VAL A 40 1.01 15.48 -13.60
N CYS A 41 1.38 14.45 -12.83
CA CYS A 41 2.54 14.55 -11.95
C CYS A 41 3.84 14.73 -12.74
N GLU A 42 4.70 15.67 -12.33
CA GLU A 42 6.01 15.91 -12.97
C GLU A 42 6.96 14.71 -12.84
N THR A 43 6.89 13.98 -11.73
CA THR A 43 7.67 12.76 -11.51
C THR A 43 6.84 11.76 -10.71
N SER A 44 6.56 10.61 -11.32
CA SER A 44 5.75 9.56 -10.70
C SER A 44 6.54 8.74 -9.68
N TYR A 45 5.87 7.80 -8.99
CA TYR A 45 6.55 6.82 -8.15
C TYR A 45 7.47 5.91 -8.97
N ARG A 46 7.03 5.56 -10.18
CA ARG A 46 7.78 4.73 -11.12
C ARG A 46 9.01 5.47 -11.64
N ASP A 47 8.87 6.75 -11.99
CA ASP A 47 9.97 7.56 -12.52
C ASP A 47 11.13 7.71 -11.52
N ARG A 48 10.81 7.84 -10.23
CA ARG A 48 11.82 7.91 -9.14
C ARG A 48 12.52 6.58 -8.87
N GLY A 49 12.12 5.48 -9.52
CA GLY A 49 12.59 4.14 -9.16
C GLY A 49 12.26 3.80 -7.71
N GLY A 50 11.04 4.14 -7.27
CA GLY A 50 10.64 4.06 -5.86
C GLY A 50 10.93 2.70 -5.23
N LYS A 51 11.37 2.72 -3.96
CA LYS A 51 11.89 1.57 -3.20
C LYS A 51 11.01 0.31 -3.25
N TYR A 52 9.70 0.51 -3.40
CA TYR A 52 8.67 -0.51 -3.31
C TYR A 52 7.93 -0.74 -4.65
N GLN A 53 8.48 -0.27 -5.76
CA GLN A 53 7.87 -0.49 -7.07
C GLN A 53 7.93 -1.98 -7.44
N GLY A 54 6.80 -2.52 -7.90
CA GLY A 54 6.65 -3.93 -8.26
C GLY A 54 6.73 -4.88 -7.07
N GLN A 55 6.50 -4.41 -5.84
CA GLN A 55 6.63 -5.26 -4.66
C GLN A 55 5.64 -6.43 -4.65
N ARG A 56 6.10 -7.58 -4.17
CA ARG A 56 5.31 -8.83 -4.09
C ARG A 56 5.31 -9.33 -2.65
N GLY A 57 4.13 -9.69 -2.16
CA GLY A 57 3.95 -10.15 -0.78
C GLY A 57 4.26 -9.06 0.25
N VAL A 58 4.65 -9.46 1.46
CA VAL A 58 5.03 -8.53 2.53
C VAL A 58 6.49 -8.13 2.35
N THR A 59 6.73 -6.89 1.93
CA THR A 59 8.08 -6.35 1.74
C THR A 59 8.55 -5.61 2.99
N LEU A 60 9.74 -5.96 3.50
CA LEU A 60 10.35 -5.32 4.66
C LEU A 60 10.88 -3.91 4.33
N PRO A 61 11.05 -3.04 5.34
CA PRO A 61 11.58 -1.70 5.13
C PRO A 61 12.96 -1.69 4.44
N LYS A 62 13.14 -0.78 3.48
CA LYS A 62 14.41 -0.55 2.76
C LYS A 62 15.02 0.80 3.12
N THR A 63 16.31 0.80 3.47
CA THR A 63 17.12 2.02 3.71
C THR A 63 17.35 2.81 2.43
#